data_AF-A0A8H9DA71-F1
#
_entry.id   AF-A0A8H9DA71-F1
#
_cell.length_a   1.000
_cell.length_b   1.000
_cell.length_c   1.000
_cell.angle_alpha   90.00
_cell.angle_beta   90.00
_cell.angle_gamma   90.00
#
_symmetry.space_group_name_H-M   'P 1'
#
loop_
_entity.id
_entity.type
_entity.pdbx_description
1 polymer ?
#
loop_
_entity_poly.entity_id
_entity_poly.type
_entity_poly.pdbx_seq_one_letter_code
_entity_poly.pdbx_strand_id
1 'polypeptide(L)'
;MSRRVFLQSLVALLGGVALSEMAQTKPNSLFKPPDADWKILQVSPVAGFQYYQGEALWPQLATGQPIPLIRETGNPYDKRAVRID
;
A
#
# COMPACT_ATOMS: atom_id res chain seq x y z
N MET A 1 20.83 9.44 -24.15
CA MET A 1 21.62 8.77 -23.10
C MET A 1 20.70 8.30 -21.98
N SER A 2 20.54 7.00 -21.81
CA SER A 2 19.55 6.45 -20.88
C SER A 2 20.04 6.53 -19.44
N ARG A 3 19.26 7.21 -18.59
CA ARG A 3 19.45 7.36 -17.12
C ARG A 3 19.75 6.03 -16.39
N ARG A 4 19.37 4.91 -17.01
CA ARG A 4 19.59 3.54 -16.54
C ARG A 4 21.06 3.10 -16.59
N VAL A 5 21.83 3.55 -17.57
CA VAL A 5 23.24 3.16 -17.73
C VAL A 5 24.12 3.86 -16.69
N PHE A 6 23.77 5.09 -16.30
CA PHE A 6 24.51 5.89 -15.32
C PHE A 6 24.39 5.36 -13.89
N LEU A 7 23.20 4.91 -13.48
CA LEU A 7 23.00 4.34 -12.13
C LEU A 7 23.71 2.98 -11.96
N GLN A 8 23.84 2.20 -13.04
CA GLN A 8 24.54 0.93 -13.00
C GLN A 8 26.06 1.08 -12.79
N SER A 9 26.66 2.17 -13.29
CA SER A 9 28.10 2.43 -13.09
C SER A 9 28.48 2.88 -11.67
N LEU A 10 27.54 3.38 -10.86
CA LEU A 10 27.85 3.87 -9.51
C LEU A 10 27.94 2.73 -8.48
N VAL A 11 27.17 1.66 -8.66
CA VAL A 11 27.13 0.52 -7.72
C VAL A 11 28.40 -0.35 -7.81
N ALA A 12 29.05 -0.39 -8.97
CA ALA A 12 30.23 -1.23 -9.18
C ALA A 12 31.51 -0.71 -8.48
N LEU A 13 31.56 0.56 -8.05
CA LEU A 13 32.78 1.16 -7.49
C LEU A 13 32.90 1.06 -5.96
N LEU A 14 31.87 0.60 -5.24
CA LEU A 14 31.82 0.64 -3.76
C LEU A 14 31.84 -0.72 -3.05
N GLY A 15 32.33 -1.77 -3.72
CA GLY A 15 32.57 -3.06 -3.07
C GLY A 15 31.26 -3.81 -2.81
N GLY A 16 31.11 -4.96 -3.47
CA GLY A 16 29.90 -5.76 -3.44
C GLY A 16 29.38 -6.01 -2.03
N VAL A 17 28.30 -5.33 -1.67
CA VAL A 17 27.42 -5.75 -0.59
C VAL A 17 26.35 -6.57 -1.29
N ALA A 18 26.31 -7.86 -0.98
CA ALA A 18 25.24 -8.75 -1.41
C ALA A 18 23.91 -8.03 -1.22
N LEU A 19 23.16 -7.84 -2.30
CA LEU A 19 21.76 -7.47 -2.21
C LEU A 19 21.07 -8.64 -1.52
N SER A 20 21.03 -8.60 -0.18
CA SER A 20 20.09 -9.39 0.60
C SER A 20 18.75 -9.18 -0.07
N GLU A 21 18.24 -10.29 -0.58
CA GLU A 21 16.94 -10.42 -1.20
C GLU A 21 15.92 -9.90 -0.18
N MET A 22 15.65 -8.58 -0.25
CA MET A 22 14.72 -7.92 0.66
C MET A 22 13.37 -8.51 0.32
N ALA A 23 12.98 -9.46 1.17
CA ALA A 23 11.66 -10.03 1.34
C ALA A 23 10.83 -9.97 0.04
N GLN A 24 10.76 -11.08 -0.68
CA GLN A 24 9.56 -11.36 -1.46
C GLN A 24 8.37 -11.41 -0.49
N THR A 25 7.82 -10.24 -0.15
CA THR A 25 6.49 -10.11 0.43
C THR A 25 5.55 -10.61 -0.64
N LYS A 26 5.11 -11.87 -0.50
CA LYS A 26 3.97 -12.40 -1.26
C LYS A 26 2.87 -11.34 -1.16
N PRO A 27 2.55 -10.62 -2.25
CA PRO A 27 1.82 -9.36 -2.13
C PRO A 27 0.32 -9.55 -1.84
N ASN A 28 -0.09 -10.73 -1.34
CA ASN A 28 -1.49 -11.12 -1.26
C ASN A 28 -1.72 -12.28 -0.26
N SER A 29 -1.15 -12.22 0.94
CA SER A 29 -1.81 -12.88 2.08
C SER A 29 -2.99 -12.00 2.51
N LEU A 30 -3.99 -11.94 1.63
CA LEU A 30 -5.25 -11.24 1.88
C LEU A 30 -5.83 -11.78 3.18
N PHE A 31 -6.23 -10.86 4.05
CA PHE A 31 -6.87 -11.16 5.33
C PHE A 31 -7.98 -12.19 5.12
N LYS A 32 -7.77 -13.39 5.65
CA LYS A 32 -8.76 -14.49 5.69
C LYS A 32 -9.30 -14.57 7.11
N PRO A 33 -10.56 -14.15 7.36
CA PRO A 33 -11.22 -14.47 8.62
C PRO A 33 -11.25 -15.99 8.84
N PRO A 34 -11.08 -16.49 10.07
CA PRO A 34 -10.96 -17.92 10.36
C PRO A 34 -12.17 -18.76 9.89
N ASP A 35 -13.38 -18.17 9.90
CA ASP A 35 -14.64 -18.93 9.80
C ASP A 35 -15.59 -18.45 8.69
N ALA A 36 -15.13 -17.62 7.74
CA ALA A 36 -15.97 -17.08 6.67
C ALA A 36 -15.50 -17.50 5.28
N ASP A 37 -16.45 -17.86 4.40
CA ASP A 37 -16.24 -17.89 2.95
C ASP A 37 -16.13 -16.46 2.42
N TRP A 38 -14.98 -15.84 2.66
CA TRP A 38 -14.69 -14.51 2.15
C TRP A 38 -14.23 -14.61 0.69
N LYS A 39 -14.68 -13.65 -0.12
CA LYS A 39 -14.25 -13.48 -1.50
C LYS A 39 -13.84 -12.03 -1.70
N ILE A 40 -12.73 -11.84 -2.41
CA ILE A 40 -12.28 -10.51 -2.82
C ILE A 40 -13.26 -9.99 -3.85
N LEU A 41 -13.94 -8.91 -3.50
CA LEU A 41 -14.81 -8.21 -4.43
C LEU A 41 -14.01 -7.25 -5.32
N GLN A 42 -13.04 -6.56 -4.73
CA GLN A 42 -12.25 -5.53 -5.40
C GLN A 42 -10.92 -5.30 -4.67
N VAL A 43 -9.90 -4.91 -5.43
CA VAL A 43 -8.66 -4.34 -4.91
C VAL A 43 -8.54 -2.94 -5.49
N SER A 44 -8.30 -1.94 -4.65
CA SER A 44 -8.19 -0.55 -5.10
C SER A 44 -7.19 0.22 -4.26
N PRO A 45 -6.45 1.17 -4.86
CA PRO A 45 -5.61 2.07 -4.10
C PRO A 45 -6.47 3.00 -3.23
N VAL A 46 -5.95 3.36 -2.06
CA VAL A 46 -6.54 4.41 -1.23
C VAL A 46 -6.16 5.77 -1.81
N ALA A 47 -7.14 6.60 -2.13
CA ALA A 47 -6.93 7.94 -2.64
C ALA A 47 -6.95 8.99 -1.51
N GLY A 48 -6.28 10.12 -1.73
CA GLY A 48 -6.37 11.29 -0.87
C GLY A 48 -5.66 11.16 0.49
N PHE A 49 -4.84 10.13 0.70
CA PHE A 49 -4.15 9.87 1.98
C PHE A 49 -3.36 11.08 2.50
N GLN A 50 -2.76 11.88 1.61
CA GLN A 50 -2.05 13.11 1.96
C GLN A 50 -2.94 14.18 2.61
N TYR A 51 -4.26 14.15 2.39
CA TYR A 51 -5.21 15.12 2.96
C TYR A 51 -5.73 14.72 4.34
N TYR A 52 -5.39 13.51 4.82
CA TYR A 52 -5.83 12.95 6.10
C TYR A 52 -4.66 12.59 7.02
N GLN A 53 -3.60 13.39 7.00
CA GLN A 53 -2.40 13.20 7.85
C GLN A 53 -1.73 11.84 7.63
N GLY A 54 -1.78 11.32 6.41
CA GLY A 54 -1.33 9.96 6.10
C GLY A 54 0.10 9.63 6.55
N GLU A 55 1.02 10.58 6.46
CA GLU A 55 2.41 10.38 6.93
C GLU A 55 2.49 10.07 8.43
N ALA A 56 1.67 10.72 9.26
CA ALA A 56 1.62 10.49 10.70
C ALA A 56 0.89 9.17 11.06
N LEU A 57 -0.03 8.73 10.21
CA LEU A 57 -0.78 7.48 10.38
C LEU A 57 0.00 6.26 9.88
N TRP A 58 0.92 6.42 8.92
CA TRP A 58 1.63 5.31 8.28
C TRP A 58 2.30 4.34 9.26
N PRO A 59 2.99 4.79 10.33
CA PRO A 59 3.60 3.88 11.31
C PRO A 59 2.60 3.05 12.12
N GLN A 60 1.31 3.42 12.10
CA GLN A 60 0.24 2.80 12.86
C GLN A 60 -0.54 1.75 12.04
N LEU A 61 -0.24 1.63 10.75
CA LEU A 61 -0.92 0.70 9.84
C LEU A 61 -0.12 -0.59 9.68
N ALA A 62 -0.82 -1.73 9.70
CA ALA A 62 -0.25 -3.04 9.41
C ALA A 62 -0.92 -3.69 8.20
N THR A 63 -0.13 -4.43 7.40
CA THR A 63 -0.69 -5.23 6.30
C THR A 63 -1.64 -6.29 6.86
N GLY A 64 -2.81 -6.44 6.24
CA GLY A 64 -3.84 -7.38 6.68
C GLY A 64 -4.68 -6.90 7.87
N GLN A 65 -4.39 -5.70 8.40
CA GLN A 65 -5.27 -5.04 9.37
C GLN A 65 -6.63 -4.75 8.71
N PRO A 66 -7.75 -5.21 9.28
CA PRO A 66 -9.07 -4.83 8.80
C PRO A 66 -9.30 -3.35 9.10
N ILE A 67 -9.88 -2.64 8.14
CA ILE A 67 -10.20 -1.22 8.27
C ILE A 67 -11.67 -0.99 7.88
N PRO A 68 -12.48 -0.31 8.71
CA PRO A 68 -13.87 -0.01 8.41
C PRO A 68 -14.02 0.87 7.15
N LEU A 69 -15.04 0.55 6.36
CA LEU A 69 -15.46 1.34 5.21
C LEU A 69 -16.77 2.09 5.56
N ILE A 70 -16.71 3.41 5.60
CA ILE A 70 -17.80 4.29 6.03
C ILE A 70 -18.38 5.03 4.82
N ARG A 71 -19.68 4.87 4.56
CA ARG A 71 -20.36 5.61 3.49
C ARG A 71 -20.56 7.08 3.89
N GLU A 72 -20.06 8.01 3.08
CA GLU A 72 -20.22 9.46 3.30
C GLU A 72 -21.43 10.04 2.56
N THR A 73 -22.65 9.81 3.07
CA THR A 73 -23.89 10.23 2.40
C THR A 73 -24.00 11.72 2.16
N GLY A 74 -23.38 12.54 3.02
CA GLY A 74 -23.33 14.00 2.91
C GLY A 74 -22.13 14.58 2.16
N ASN A 75 -21.31 13.75 1.49
CA ASN A 75 -20.17 14.26 0.73
C ASN A 75 -20.66 15.19 -0.41
N PRO A 76 -20.21 16.45 -0.47
CA PRO A 76 -20.75 17.44 -1.43
C PRO A 76 -20.26 17.20 -2.86
N TYR A 77 -19.20 16.41 -3.05
CA TYR A 77 -18.57 16.17 -4.34
C TYR A 77 -18.98 14.83 -4.96
N ASP A 78 -19.13 13.79 -4.14
CA ASP A 78 -19.49 12.45 -4.62
C ASP A 78 -20.53 11.75 -3.74
N LYS A 79 -21.71 11.53 -4.31
CA LYS A 79 -22.83 10.76 -3.72
C LYS A 79 -22.54 9.25 -3.59
N ARG A 80 -21.34 8.77 -3.87
CA ARG A 80 -20.89 7.39 -3.67
C ARG A 80 -19.63 7.30 -2.81
N ALA A 81 -19.13 8.40 -2.26
CA ALA A 81 -17.90 8.45 -1.47
C ALA A 81 -17.89 7.44 -0.31
N VAL A 82 -16.78 6.73 -0.16
CA VAL A 82 -16.54 5.81 0.97
C VAL A 82 -15.22 6.21 1.60
N ARG A 83 -15.27 6.56 2.89
CA ARG A 83 -14.10 6.85 3.72
C ARG A 83 -13.62 5.59 4.43
N ILE A 84 -12.36 5.59 4.82
CA ILE A 84 -11.69 4.56 5.60
C ILE A 84 -11.34 5.18 6.96
N ASP A 85 -11.68 4.51 8.07
CA ASP A 85 -11.41 4.99 9.45
C ASP A 85 -10.46 4.06 10.22
#